data_AF-A0A7S2WCE3-F1
#
_entry.id   AF-A0A7S2WCE3-F1
#
_cell.length_a   1.000
_cell.length_b   1.000
_cell.length_c   1.000
_cell.angle_alpha   90.00
_cell.angle_beta   90.00
_cell.angle_gamma   90.00
#
_symmetry.space_group_name_H-M   'P 1'
#
loop_
_entity.id
_entity.type
_entity.pdbx_description
1 polymer ?
#
loop_
_entity_poly.entity_id
_entity_poly.type
_entity_poly.pdbx_seq_one_letter_code
_entity_poly.pdbx_strand_id
1 'polypeptide(L)'
;MASEAPSGVDPVMWKALLKWSLQQQNDGTHQTEFKAMSAENKAWLEEVMRDGVVDLVARAGEIIDMFRGALASKTSAEGGEQEEGAEDLVALAEELEDIVDQIDFAKSLVQIGGVGPLLQVVQCKAMDAPVRAGVLSVLKTVVQNNPFAQVQRC
;
A
#
# COMPACT_ATOMS: atom_id res chain seq x y z
N MET A 1 24.28 3.49 -17.37
CA MET A 1 23.42 3.90 -16.23
C MET A 1 22.40 2.80 -16.06
N ALA A 2 22.64 1.89 -15.11
CA ALA A 2 21.72 0.79 -14.84
C ALA A 2 20.52 1.38 -14.10
N SER A 3 19.35 1.31 -14.73
CA SER A 3 18.07 1.65 -14.09
C SER A 3 17.83 0.60 -13.02
N GLU A 4 17.86 0.99 -11.75
CA GLU A 4 17.43 0.12 -10.65
C GLU A 4 15.95 -0.23 -10.86
N ALA A 5 15.63 -1.51 -10.68
CA ALA A 5 14.27 -2.02 -10.78
C ALA A 5 13.44 -1.52 -9.58
N PRO A 6 12.12 -1.31 -9.74
CA PRO A 6 11.25 -0.92 -8.64
C PRO A 6 11.35 -1.94 -7.49
N SER A 7 11.70 -1.45 -6.31
CA SER A 7 11.90 -2.23 -5.09
C SER A 7 10.60 -2.91 -4.68
N GLY A 8 10.59 -4.24 -4.72
CA GLY A 8 9.43 -5.06 -4.38
C GLY A 8 9.25 -6.26 -5.30
N VAL A 9 9.91 -6.30 -6.47
CA VAL A 9 9.88 -7.45 -7.36
C VAL A 9 11.28 -7.98 -7.61
N ASP A 10 11.51 -9.25 -7.26
CA ASP A 10 12.79 -9.90 -7.40
C ASP A 10 13.29 -9.79 -8.87
N PRO A 11 14.48 -9.22 -9.12
CA PRO A 11 15.08 -9.15 -10.46
C PRO A 11 15.15 -10.51 -11.16
N VAL A 12 15.15 -11.60 -10.39
CA VAL A 12 15.09 -12.97 -10.90
C VAL A 12 13.70 -13.30 -11.47
N MET A 13 12.62 -12.83 -10.84
CA MET A 13 11.24 -13.03 -11.30
C MET A 13 11.00 -12.33 -12.66
N TRP A 14 11.47 -11.09 -12.80
CA TRP A 14 11.35 -10.39 -14.09
C TRP A 14 12.18 -11.03 -15.19
N LYS A 15 13.37 -11.54 -14.89
CA LYS A 15 14.16 -12.30 -15.85
C LYS A 15 13.49 -13.61 -16.24
N ALA A 16 12.82 -14.29 -15.31
CA ALA A 16 12.10 -15.52 -15.58
C ALA A 16 10.88 -15.27 -16.49
N LEU A 17 10.06 -14.26 -16.18
CA LEU A 17 8.91 -13.85 -17.00
C LEU A 17 9.33 -13.38 -18.39
N LEU A 18 10.41 -12.59 -18.50
CA LEU A 18 10.94 -12.15 -19.78
C LEU A 18 11.48 -13.33 -20.61
N LYS A 19 12.23 -14.24 -19.98
CA LYS A 19 12.78 -15.43 -20.65
C LYS A 19 11.66 -16.36 -21.12
N TRP A 20 10.61 -16.53 -20.32
CA TRP A 20 9.41 -17.27 -20.70
C TRP A 20 8.67 -16.58 -21.86
N SER A 21 8.46 -15.26 -21.80
CA SER A 21 7.84 -14.50 -22.90
C SER A 21 8.64 -14.58 -24.21
N LEU A 22 9.98 -14.55 -24.12
CA LEU A 22 10.88 -14.71 -25.27
C LEU A 22 10.86 -16.14 -25.82
N GLN A 23 10.71 -17.15 -24.95
CA GLN A 23 10.55 -18.55 -25.38
C GLN A 23 9.21 -18.79 -26.08
N GLN A 24 8.16 -18.04 -25.70
CA GLN A 24 6.86 -18.08 -26.36
C GLN A 24 6.86 -17.30 -27.70
N GLN A 25 7.77 -16.34 -27.88
CA GLN A 25 7.99 -15.62 -29.12
C GLN A 25 9.16 -16.24 -29.92
N ASN A 26 8.90 -17.38 -30.57
CA ASN A 26 9.79 -17.86 -31.62
C ASN A 26 9.67 -16.93 -32.83
N ASP A 27 10.79 -16.35 -33.30
CA ASP A 27 10.97 -15.58 -34.54
C ASP A 27 9.66 -15.04 -35.17
N GLY A 28 9.34 -13.76 -34.94
CA GLY A 28 8.07 -13.09 -35.30
C GLY A 28 7.70 -13.06 -36.79
N THR A 29 8.29 -13.93 -37.60
CA THR A 29 8.06 -14.15 -39.03
C THR A 29 7.12 -15.34 -39.32
N HIS A 30 6.65 -16.07 -38.31
CA HIS A 30 5.65 -17.13 -38.48
C HIS A 30 4.27 -16.73 -37.93
N GLN A 31 3.20 -17.14 -38.63
CA GLN A 31 1.82 -16.97 -38.15
C GLN A 31 1.67 -17.71 -36.82
N THR A 32 1.44 -16.98 -35.74
CA THR A 32 1.18 -17.58 -34.43
C THR A 32 -0.23 -18.15 -34.42
N GLU A 33 -0.34 -19.47 -34.27
CA GLU A 33 -1.62 -20.08 -33.91
C GLU A 33 -1.98 -19.58 -32.50
N PHE A 34 -2.96 -18.69 -32.42
CA PHE A 34 -3.47 -18.15 -31.17
C PHE A 34 -4.16 -19.28 -30.38
N LYS A 35 -3.38 -20.07 -29.65
CA LYS A 35 -3.88 -21.21 -28.89
C LYS A 35 -4.31 -20.73 -27.50
N ALA A 36 -5.55 -21.07 -27.11
CA ALA A 36 -6.03 -20.84 -25.76
C ALA A 36 -5.11 -21.55 -24.75
N MET A 37 -4.77 -20.87 -23.65
CA MET A 37 -3.92 -21.43 -22.59
C MET A 37 -4.49 -22.75 -22.07
N SER A 38 -3.60 -23.71 -21.74
CA SER A 38 -4.02 -24.90 -21.00
C SER A 38 -4.56 -24.50 -19.62
N ALA A 39 -5.52 -25.26 -19.11
CA ALA A 39 -6.14 -24.99 -17.81
C ALA A 39 -5.09 -24.94 -16.68
N GLU A 40 -4.06 -25.78 -16.76
CA GLU A 40 -2.96 -25.85 -15.80
C GLU A 40 -2.09 -24.57 -15.80
N ASN A 41 -1.72 -24.05 -16.99
CA ASN A 41 -0.96 -22.81 -17.09
C ASN A 41 -1.80 -21.60 -16.67
N LYS A 42 -3.12 -21.63 -16.88
CA LYS A 42 -4.03 -20.59 -16.41
C LYS A 42 -4.11 -20.57 -14.89
N ALA A 43 -4.29 -21.74 -14.26
CA ALA A 43 -4.33 -21.86 -12.81
C ALA A 43 -3.00 -21.46 -12.15
N TRP A 44 -1.88 -21.89 -12.73
CA TRP A 44 -0.55 -21.49 -12.25
C TRP A 44 -0.34 -19.97 -12.36
N LEU A 45 -0.71 -19.36 -13.49
CA LEU A 45 -0.58 -17.91 -13.67
C LEU A 45 -1.51 -17.14 -12.71
N GLU A 46 -2.74 -17.60 -12.52
CA GLU A 46 -3.68 -17.01 -11.55
C GLU A 46 -3.20 -17.14 -10.10
N GLU A 47 -2.40 -18.17 -9.77
CA GLU A 47 -1.80 -18.32 -8.45
C GLU A 47 -0.60 -17.39 -8.28
N VAL A 48 0.32 -17.37 -9.25
CA VAL A 48 1.50 -16.49 -9.22
C VAL A 48 1.12 -15.02 -9.26
N MET A 49 0.07 -14.65 -10.00
CA MET A 49 -0.46 -13.29 -10.01
C MET A 49 -1.12 -12.92 -8.69
N ARG A 50 -1.69 -13.88 -7.95
CA ARG A 50 -2.32 -13.63 -6.65
C ARG A 50 -1.28 -13.50 -5.54
N ASP A 51 -0.27 -14.37 -5.54
CA ASP A 51 0.85 -14.32 -4.59
C ASP A 51 1.80 -13.15 -4.87
N GLY A 52 1.91 -12.72 -6.13
CA GLY A 52 2.82 -11.66 -6.56
C GLY A 52 2.25 -10.24 -6.49
N VAL A 53 0.95 -10.07 -6.24
CA VAL A 53 0.32 -8.76 -6.09
C VAL A 53 0.12 -8.49 -4.60
N VAL A 54 0.97 -7.63 -4.05
CA VAL A 54 0.81 -7.13 -2.68
C VAL A 54 -0.52 -6.37 -2.60
N ASP A 55 -1.41 -6.81 -1.72
CA ASP A 55 -2.65 -6.08 -1.44
C ASP A 55 -2.35 -4.85 -0.59
N LEU A 56 -2.05 -3.75 -1.27
CA LEU A 56 -1.74 -2.47 -0.64
C LEU A 56 -2.95 -1.89 0.12
N VAL A 57 -4.18 -2.29 -0.22
CA VAL A 57 -5.38 -1.86 0.53
C VAL A 57 -5.43 -2.58 1.87
N ALA A 58 -5.16 -3.89 1.89
CA ALA A 58 -5.04 -4.65 3.13
C ALA A 58 -3.92 -4.07 4.01
N ARG A 59 -2.75 -3.78 3.42
CA ARG A 59 -1.63 -3.16 4.14
C ARG A 59 -1.98 -1.78 4.72
N ALA A 60 -2.65 -0.93 3.95
CA ALA A 60 -3.12 0.36 4.46
C ALA A 60 -4.11 0.21 5.63
N GLY A 61 -4.97 -0.81 5.58
CA GLY A 61 -5.88 -1.16 6.68
C GLY A 61 -5.13 -1.58 7.95
N GLU A 62 -4.12 -2.42 7.83
CA GLU A 62 -3.25 -2.82 8.96
C GLU A 62 -2.58 -1.61 9.61
N ILE A 63 -2.03 -0.70 8.80
CA ILE A 63 -1.37 0.53 9.29
C ILE A 63 -2.39 1.40 10.06
N ILE A 64 -3.61 1.54 9.57
CA ILE A 64 -4.68 2.27 10.27
C ILE A 64 -5.00 1.63 11.63
N ASP A 65 -5.03 0.29 11.71
CA ASP A 65 -5.29 -0.43 12.95
C ASP A 65 -4.13 -0.26 13.95
N MET A 66 -2.88 -0.20 13.49
CA MET A 66 -1.72 0.16 14.32
C MET A 66 -1.88 1.57 14.90
N PHE A 67 -2.25 2.55 14.08
CA PHE A 67 -2.53 3.91 14.56
C PHE A 67 -3.67 3.96 15.59
N ARG A 68 -4.71 3.14 15.42
CA ARG A 68 -5.81 3.03 16.38
C ARG A 68 -5.33 2.43 17.71
N GLY A 69 -4.46 1.42 17.65
CA GLY A 69 -3.81 0.83 18.82
C GLY A 69 -2.96 1.86 19.58
N ALA A 70 -2.11 2.59 18.86
CA ALA A 70 -1.27 3.66 19.42
C ALA A 70 -2.11 4.80 20.02
N LEU A 71 -3.26 5.13 19.42
CA LEU A 71 -4.17 6.14 19.97
C LEU A 71 -4.82 5.64 21.27
N ALA A 72 -5.24 4.37 21.33
CA ALA A 72 -5.83 3.77 22.52
C ALA A 72 -4.85 3.68 23.68
N SER A 73 -3.58 3.36 23.42
CA SER A 73 -2.53 3.31 24.44
C SER A 73 -2.20 4.71 24.99
N LYS A 74 -2.14 5.74 24.15
CA LYS A 74 -1.87 7.13 24.59
C LYS A 74 -3.03 7.79 25.34
N THR A 75 -4.26 7.30 25.17
CA THR A 75 -5.47 7.86 25.80
C THR A 75 -5.90 7.12 27.07
N SER A 76 -5.54 5.85 27.22
CA SER A 76 -5.75 5.08 28.45
C SER A 76 -4.64 5.43 29.45
N ALA A 77 -5.01 6.08 30.55
CA ALA A 77 -4.12 6.73 31.51
C ALA A 77 -3.18 5.82 32.35
N GLU A 78 -2.85 4.61 31.88
CA GLU A 78 -1.75 3.83 32.44
C GLU A 78 -0.54 4.03 31.53
N GLY A 79 0.38 4.89 31.95
CA GLY A 79 1.67 5.11 31.32
C GLY A 79 2.56 3.87 31.40
N GLY A 80 2.14 2.80 30.74
CA GLY A 80 2.90 1.60 30.48
C GLY A 80 3.71 1.80 29.20
N GLU A 81 4.99 1.53 29.32
CA GLU A 81 6.07 1.60 28.33
C GLU A 81 5.84 0.63 27.15
N GLN A 82 4.72 0.74 26.43
CA GLN A 82 4.64 0.26 25.06
C GLN A 82 5.07 1.40 24.14
N GLU A 83 6.38 1.60 24.16
CA GLU A 83 7.12 2.48 23.28
C GLU A 83 7.15 1.81 21.90
N GLU A 84 6.02 1.81 21.17
CA GLU A 84 6.18 1.96 19.72
C GLU A 84 6.86 3.32 19.54
N GLY A 85 8.10 3.29 19.06
CA GLY A 85 8.89 4.48 18.94
C GLY A 85 8.14 5.49 18.10
N ALA A 86 8.18 6.77 18.47
CA ALA A 86 7.64 7.82 17.62
C ALA A 86 8.24 7.74 16.20
N GLU A 87 9.46 7.22 16.05
CA GLU A 87 10.12 6.92 14.79
C GLU A 87 9.42 5.80 13.99
N ASP A 88 8.98 4.72 14.63
CA ASP A 88 8.27 3.62 13.97
C ASP A 88 6.91 4.09 13.44
N LEU A 89 6.17 4.87 14.24
CA LEU A 89 4.89 5.45 13.82
C LEU A 89 5.06 6.48 12.69
N VAL A 90 6.18 7.19 12.65
CA VAL A 90 6.51 8.08 11.52
C VAL A 90 6.80 7.25 10.27
N ALA A 91 7.58 6.18 10.36
CA ALA A 91 7.85 5.29 9.24
C ALA A 91 6.56 4.66 8.68
N LEU A 92 5.61 4.28 9.55
CA LEU A 92 4.29 3.81 9.13
C LEU A 92 3.46 4.90 8.44
N ALA A 93 3.59 6.16 8.85
CA ALA A 93 2.96 7.28 8.16
C ALA A 93 3.57 7.52 6.78
N GLU A 94 4.89 7.41 6.64
CA GLU A 94 5.59 7.51 5.36
C GLU A 94 5.20 6.37 4.41
N GLU A 95 5.16 5.13 4.89
CA GLU A 95 4.68 3.97 4.12
C GLU A 95 3.22 4.18 3.66
N LEU A 96 2.36 4.68 4.55
CA LEU A 96 0.98 4.97 4.19
C LEU A 96 0.88 6.10 3.16
N GLU A 97 1.75 7.11 3.22
CA GLU A 97 1.82 8.19 2.23
C GLU A 97 2.17 7.64 0.84
N ASP A 98 3.16 6.75 0.76
CA ASP A 98 3.56 6.08 -0.49
C ASP A 98 2.43 5.25 -1.09
N ILE A 99 1.63 4.57 -0.26
CA ILE A 99 0.46 3.79 -0.72
C ILE A 99 -0.62 4.73 -1.29
N VAL A 100 -0.94 5.82 -0.59
CA VAL A 100 -2.06 6.71 -0.97
C VAL A 100 -1.68 7.73 -2.05
N ASP A 101 -0.40 7.87 -2.38
CA ASP A 101 0.05 8.69 -3.52
C ASP A 101 -0.57 8.19 -4.84
N GLN A 102 -0.92 6.91 -4.92
CA GLN A 102 -1.79 6.41 -5.98
C GLN A 102 -3.27 6.73 -5.70
N ILE A 103 -3.87 7.49 -6.62
CA ILE A 103 -5.23 8.04 -6.51
C ILE A 103 -6.29 6.97 -6.19
N ASP A 104 -6.17 5.76 -6.74
CA ASP A 104 -7.16 4.70 -6.51
C ASP A 104 -7.04 4.08 -5.10
N PHE A 105 -5.84 4.05 -4.51
CA PHE A 105 -5.66 3.66 -3.11
C PHE A 105 -6.12 4.76 -2.15
N ALA A 106 -5.93 6.04 -2.48
CA ALA A 106 -6.52 7.13 -1.71
C ALA A 106 -8.06 7.01 -1.63
N LYS A 107 -8.73 6.67 -2.74
CA LYS A 107 -10.18 6.40 -2.71
C LYS A 107 -10.53 5.16 -1.89
N SER A 108 -9.77 4.08 -2.03
CA SER A 108 -9.97 2.84 -1.28
C SER A 108 -9.82 3.09 0.23
N LEU A 109 -8.83 3.88 0.65
CA LEU A 109 -8.62 4.30 2.04
C LEU A 109 -9.85 5.03 2.61
N VAL A 110 -10.46 5.90 1.82
CA VAL A 110 -11.70 6.61 2.19
C VAL A 110 -12.87 5.64 2.31
N GLN A 111 -12.97 4.66 1.40
CA GLN A 111 -14.05 3.66 1.41
C GLN A 111 -13.96 2.71 2.61
N ILE A 112 -12.76 2.32 3.04
CA ILE A 112 -12.56 1.51 4.25
C ILE A 112 -12.70 2.33 5.55
N GLY A 113 -12.98 3.63 5.45
CA GLY A 113 -13.20 4.50 6.61
C GLY A 113 -11.91 4.93 7.33
N GLY A 114 -10.77 4.89 6.65
CA GLY A 114 -9.46 5.20 7.25
C GLY A 114 -9.26 6.65 7.67
N VAL A 115 -10.00 7.60 7.07
CA VAL A 115 -9.84 9.04 7.33
C VAL A 115 -10.19 9.41 8.77
N GLY A 116 -11.22 8.80 9.35
CA GLY A 116 -11.66 9.08 10.72
C GLY A 116 -10.58 8.80 11.77
N PRO A 117 -10.02 7.58 11.83
CA PRO A 117 -8.89 7.27 12.71
C PRO A 117 -7.70 8.21 12.55
N LEU A 118 -7.29 8.53 11.31
CA LEU A 118 -6.17 9.43 11.05
C LEU A 118 -6.43 10.85 11.60
N LEU A 119 -7.66 11.37 11.46
CA LEU A 119 -8.04 12.66 12.06
C LEU A 119 -7.97 12.63 13.59
N GLN A 120 -8.37 11.52 14.22
CA GLN A 120 -8.27 11.38 15.68
C GLN A 120 -6.81 11.39 16.15
N VAL A 121 -5.90 10.77 15.41
CA VAL A 121 -4.45 10.82 15.68
C VAL A 121 -3.94 12.26 15.65
N VAL A 122 -4.30 13.04 14.62
CA VAL A 122 -3.91 14.45 14.49
C VAL A 122 -4.49 15.30 15.62
N GLN A 123 -5.71 15.01 16.08
CA GLN A 123 -6.37 15.75 17.17
C GLN A 123 -5.84 15.35 18.57
N CYS A 124 -5.18 14.20 18.70
CA CYS A 124 -4.67 13.71 19.97
C CYS A 124 -3.44 14.50 20.44
N LYS A 125 -3.62 15.30 21.50
CA LYS A 125 -2.52 16.09 22.08
C LYS A 125 -1.41 15.25 22.72
N ALA A 126 -1.75 14.04 23.19
CA ALA A 126 -0.81 13.09 23.76
C ALA A 126 0.06 12.38 22.71
N MET A 127 -0.30 12.50 21.43
CA MET A 127 0.50 11.96 20.34
C MET A 127 1.70 12.86 20.04
N ASP A 128 2.81 12.26 19.65
CA ASP A 128 4.04 12.97 19.32
C ASP A 128 3.85 13.88 18.11
N ALA A 129 4.44 15.08 18.18
CA ALA A 129 4.34 16.08 17.12
C ALA A 129 4.77 15.58 15.72
N PRO A 130 5.90 14.83 15.56
CA PRO A 130 6.28 14.31 14.24
C PRO A 130 5.29 13.27 13.71
N VAL A 131 4.72 12.40 14.55
CA VAL A 131 3.69 11.44 14.15
C VAL A 131 2.44 12.15 13.63
N ARG A 132 1.98 13.18 14.35
CA ARG A 132 0.85 14.00 13.88
C ARG A 132 1.15 14.71 12.55
N ALA A 133 2.38 15.17 12.35
CA ALA A 133 2.79 15.82 11.12
C ALA A 133 2.82 14.83 9.94
N GLY A 134 3.33 13.62 10.15
CA GLY A 134 3.32 12.54 9.15
C GLY A 134 1.90 12.18 8.73
N VAL A 135 1.01 11.96 9.69
CA VAL A 135 -0.42 11.66 9.39
C VAL A 135 -1.11 12.83 8.69
N LEU A 136 -0.76 14.08 9.00
CA LEU A 136 -1.28 15.24 8.28
C LEU A 136 -0.80 15.26 6.82
N SER A 137 0.43 14.80 6.54
CA SER A 137 0.96 14.64 5.18
C SER A 137 0.15 13.61 4.39
N VAL A 138 -0.12 12.44 4.99
CA VAL A 138 -1.00 11.42 4.41
C VAL A 138 -2.38 12.02 4.08
N LEU A 139 -3.00 12.72 5.02
CA LEU A 139 -4.32 13.33 4.82
C LEU A 139 -4.30 14.36 3.69
N LYS A 140 -3.24 15.18 3.58
CA LYS A 140 -3.05 16.12 2.48
C LYS A 140 -3.06 15.38 1.14
N THR A 141 -2.31 14.28 1.03
CA THR A 141 -2.20 13.48 -0.21
C THR A 141 -3.55 12.83 -0.54
N VAL A 142 -4.27 12.30 0.45
CA VAL A 142 -5.61 11.71 0.27
C VAL A 142 -6.65 12.71 -0.26
N VAL A 143 -6.64 13.96 0.23
CA VAL A 143 -7.59 15.00 -0.21
C VAL A 143 -7.16 15.72 -1.49
N GLN A 144 -5.91 15.58 -1.91
CA GLN A 144 -5.38 16.25 -3.09
C GLN A 144 -6.11 15.74 -4.34
N ASN A 145 -6.77 16.65 -5.06
CA ASN A 145 -7.55 16.35 -6.27
C ASN A 145 -8.62 15.25 -6.10
N ASN A 146 -9.10 15.04 -4.87
CA ASN A 146 -10.07 13.99 -4.54
C ASN A 146 -11.33 14.57 -3.87
N PRO A 147 -12.34 15.01 -4.65
CA PRO A 147 -13.59 15.55 -4.10
C PRO A 147 -14.32 14.56 -3.18
N PHE A 148 -14.19 13.26 -3.44
CA PHE A 148 -14.82 12.23 -2.61
C PHE A 148 -14.25 12.22 -1.19
N ALA A 149 -12.92 12.37 -1.05
CA ALA A 149 -12.28 12.53 0.25
C ALA A 149 -12.60 13.87 0.92
N GLN A 150 -12.79 14.95 0.15
CA GLN A 150 -13.05 16.30 0.68
C GLN A 150 -14.46 16.47 1.27
N VAL A 151 -15.46 15.75 0.74
CA VAL A 151 -16.87 15.88 1.15
C VAL A 151 -17.23 14.90 2.27
N GLN A 152 -16.34 13.98 2.62
CA GLN A 152 -16.52 13.05 3.73
C GLN A 152 -16.80 13.80 5.04
N ARG A 153 -17.98 13.56 5.61
CA ARG A 153 -18.32 14.01 6.96
C ARG A 153 -17.79 12.97 7.93
N CYS A 154 -16.64 13.26 8.52
CA CYS A 154 -16.06 12.50 9.63
C CYS A 154 -16.75 12.89 10.96
#